data_AF-A0A5C8ZBD8-F1
#
_entry.id   AF-A0A5C8ZBD8-F1
#
_cell.length_a   1.000
_cell.length_b   1.000
_cell.length_c   1.000
_cell.angle_alpha   90.00
_cell.angle_beta   90.00
_cell.angle_gamma   90.00
#
_symmetry.space_group_name_H-M   'P 1'
#
loop_
_entity.id
_entity.type
_entity.pdbx_description
1 polymer ?
#
loop_
_entity_poly.entity_id
_entity_poly.type
_entity_poly.pdbx_seq_one_letter_code
_entity_poly.pdbx_strand_id
1 'polypeptide(L)'
;MVAAARGASRAALVAVLLAVVVVTAACGAADPAGGPSPTGPSGPCGTTGAPDETTDVLLGMTETEATARVEAGGLSVRVVGRGAECFPVTMDFRADRVNLDLDDAGTVRGAGRG
;
A
#
# COMPACT_ATOMS: atom_id res chain seq x y z
N MET A 1 -59.28 -14.44 -42.74
CA MET A 1 -58.20 -13.54 -43.18
C MET A 1 -58.36 -12.25 -42.38
N VAL A 2 -57.47 -11.73 -41.53
CA VAL A 2 -56.05 -11.94 -41.23
C VAL A 2 -55.84 -11.50 -39.77
N ALA A 3 -55.08 -12.26 -38.99
CA ALA A 3 -54.49 -11.84 -37.72
C ALA A 3 -53.07 -11.31 -37.98
N ALA A 4 -52.66 -10.21 -37.33
CA ALA A 4 -51.29 -9.96 -36.84
C ALA A 4 -51.04 -8.47 -36.53
N ALA A 5 -49.99 -8.22 -35.74
CA ALA A 5 -49.28 -6.94 -35.53
C ALA A 5 -49.69 -6.07 -34.31
N ARG A 6 -49.58 -6.62 -33.08
CA ARG A 6 -49.33 -5.80 -31.87
C ARG A 6 -48.22 -6.36 -30.96
N GLY A 7 -47.35 -7.24 -31.46
CA GLY A 7 -46.35 -7.94 -30.65
C GLY A 7 -44.92 -7.39 -30.68
N ALA A 8 -44.54 -6.61 -31.70
CA ALA A 8 -43.13 -6.34 -31.99
C ALA A 8 -42.48 -5.24 -31.13
N SER A 9 -43.25 -4.32 -30.56
CA SER A 9 -42.70 -3.10 -29.94
C SER A 9 -42.24 -3.28 -28.49
N ARG A 10 -42.74 -4.28 -27.77
CA ARG A 10 -42.34 -4.53 -26.36
C ARG A 10 -41.10 -5.43 -26.24
N ALA A 11 -40.92 -6.37 -27.18
CA ALA A 11 -39.77 -7.26 -27.18
C ALA A 11 -38.46 -6.52 -27.52
N ALA A 12 -38.51 -5.56 -28.45
CA ALA A 12 -37.35 -4.75 -28.82
C ALA A 12 -36.88 -3.86 -27.66
N LEU A 13 -37.81 -3.30 -26.88
CA LEU A 13 -37.49 -2.40 -25.77
C LEU A 13 -36.91 -3.16 -24.57
N VAL A 14 -37.38 -4.38 -24.30
CA VAL A 14 -36.80 -5.28 -23.26
C VAL A 14 -35.41 -5.77 -23.67
N ALA A 15 -35.18 -6.10 -24.95
CA ALA A 15 -33.88 -6.56 -25.43
C ALA A 15 -32.80 -5.45 -25.34
N VAL A 16 -33.15 -4.20 -25.64
CA VAL A 16 -32.23 -3.05 -25.50
C VAL A 16 -31.94 -2.75 -24.03
N LEU A 17 -32.93 -2.83 -23.14
CA LEU A 17 -32.73 -2.62 -21.71
C LEU A 17 -31.87 -3.73 -21.06
N LEU A 18 -32.02 -4.99 -21.50
CA LEU A 18 -31.18 -6.09 -21.01
C LEU A 18 -29.72 -5.97 -21.49
N ALA A 19 -29.49 -5.44 -22.70
CA ALA A 19 -28.15 -5.21 -23.24
C ALA A 19 -27.40 -4.05 -22.54
N VAL A 20 -28.12 -3.03 -22.05
CA VAL A 20 -27.50 -1.89 -21.36
C VAL A 20 -27.11 -2.23 -19.91
N VAL A 21 -27.82 -3.13 -19.23
CA VAL A 21 -27.51 -3.49 -17.82
C VAL A 21 -26.23 -4.33 -17.69
N VAL A 22 -25.79 -5.03 -18.74
CA VAL A 22 -24.58 -5.89 -18.69
C VAL A 22 -23.26 -5.08 -18.82
N VAL A 23 -23.30 -3.81 -19.21
CA VAL A 23 -22.10 -3.04 -19.59
C VAL A 23 -21.43 -2.27 -18.42
N THR A 24 -21.93 -2.35 -17.18
CA THR A 24 -21.36 -1.57 -16.05
C THR A 24 -20.53 -2.35 -15.04
N ALA A 25 -20.26 -3.64 -15.26
CA ALA A 25 -19.49 -4.47 -14.32
C ALA A 25 -18.10 -4.90 -14.85
N ALA A 26 -17.44 -4.06 -15.66
CA ALA A 26 -16.15 -4.40 -16.26
C ALA A 26 -15.11 -3.28 -16.16
N CYS A 27 -15.08 -2.53 -15.05
CA CYS A 27 -13.87 -1.82 -14.62
C CYS A 27 -13.17 -2.67 -13.55
N GLY A 28 -12.65 -3.80 -14.01
CA GLY A 28 -11.77 -4.70 -13.25
C GLY A 28 -10.62 -5.10 -14.15
N ALA A 29 -9.99 -4.13 -14.80
CA ALA A 29 -8.71 -4.34 -15.46
C ALA A 29 -7.66 -4.43 -14.36
N ALA A 30 -7.41 -5.65 -13.91
CA ALA A 30 -6.17 -6.01 -13.25
C ALA A 30 -5.01 -5.62 -14.18
N ASP A 31 -4.19 -4.66 -13.75
CA ASP A 31 -2.92 -4.33 -14.40
C ASP A 31 -2.00 -5.57 -14.39
N PRO A 32 -1.61 -6.13 -15.56
CA PRO A 32 -0.57 -7.13 -15.64
C PRO A 32 0.76 -6.40 -15.82
N ALA A 33 1.23 -5.76 -14.76
CA ALA A 33 2.61 -5.27 -14.65
C ALA A 33 3.12 -5.48 -13.22
N GLY A 34 3.06 -6.73 -12.77
CA GLY A 34 3.79 -7.22 -11.61
C GLY A 34 5.30 -7.22 -11.88
N GLY A 35 5.91 -6.04 -11.97
CA GLY A 35 7.23 -5.90 -11.38
C GLY A 35 7.09 -6.13 -9.87
N PRO A 36 8.11 -6.65 -9.17
CA PRO A 36 8.07 -6.61 -7.72
C PRO A 36 7.90 -5.14 -7.33
N SER A 37 6.71 -4.76 -6.84
CA SER A 37 6.62 -3.59 -5.98
C SER A 37 7.66 -3.85 -4.90
N PRO A 38 8.62 -2.95 -4.67
CA PRO A 38 9.41 -3.05 -3.46
C PRO A 38 8.38 -2.95 -2.34
N THR A 39 8.06 -4.08 -1.72
CA THR A 39 7.43 -4.12 -0.41
C THR A 39 8.47 -3.58 0.56
N GLY A 40 8.80 -2.30 0.39
CA GLY A 40 9.56 -1.54 1.35
C GLY A 40 8.73 -1.50 2.64
N PRO A 41 9.39 -1.34 3.78
CA PRO A 41 8.72 -1.34 5.07
C PRO A 41 7.62 -0.27 5.06
N SER A 42 6.41 -0.74 5.37
CA SER A 42 5.15 -0.16 4.91
C SER A 42 4.73 1.04 5.76
N GLY A 43 5.45 2.15 5.60
CA GLY A 43 5.13 3.43 6.18
C GLY A 43 4.91 4.50 5.10
N PRO A 44 3.93 5.41 5.25
CA PRO A 44 3.64 6.45 4.25
C PRO A 44 4.83 7.39 4.01
N CYS A 45 5.78 7.46 4.93
CA CYS A 45 6.96 8.30 4.81
C CYS A 45 8.13 7.64 4.09
N GLY A 46 8.00 6.35 3.75
CA GLY A 46 9.04 5.57 3.09
C GLY A 46 10.24 5.38 3.99
N THR A 47 10.43 4.19 4.54
CA THR A 47 11.72 3.89 5.16
C THR A 47 12.71 3.59 4.05
N THR A 48 13.63 4.52 3.79
CA THR A 48 14.73 4.30 2.85
C THR A 48 15.49 3.05 3.28
N GLY A 49 15.33 1.95 2.52
CA GLY A 49 15.95 0.68 2.85
C GLY A 49 15.16 -0.56 2.47
N ALA A 50 15.88 -1.65 2.21
CA ALA A 50 15.26 -2.96 2.14
C ALA A 50 14.91 -3.44 3.57
N PRO A 51 13.75 -4.09 3.76
CA PRO A 51 13.50 -4.82 5.00
C PRO A 51 14.52 -5.96 5.13
N ASP A 52 14.97 -6.21 6.34
CA ASP A 52 15.75 -7.38 6.73
C ASP A 52 15.24 -7.96 8.06
N GLU A 53 15.80 -9.10 8.47
CA GLU A 53 15.47 -9.77 9.73
C GLU A 53 15.66 -8.89 10.98
N THR A 54 16.53 -7.88 10.90
CA THR A 54 16.78 -6.92 12.00
C THR A 54 15.69 -5.86 12.05
N THR A 55 15.11 -5.46 10.92
CA THR A 55 14.05 -4.45 10.87
C THR A 55 12.65 -5.03 11.05
N ASP A 56 12.42 -6.27 10.61
CA ASP A 56 11.10 -6.93 10.71
C ASP A 56 10.67 -7.11 12.17
N VAL A 57 11.62 -7.40 13.06
CA VAL A 57 11.35 -7.55 14.49
C VAL A 57 10.99 -6.25 15.19
N LEU A 58 11.19 -5.08 14.55
CA LEU A 58 10.93 -3.78 15.16
C LEU A 58 9.47 -3.34 15.00
N LEU A 59 8.73 -3.95 14.07
CA LEU A 59 7.34 -3.59 13.81
C LEU A 59 6.47 -3.83 15.06
N GLY A 60 5.69 -2.82 15.44
CA GLY A 60 4.85 -2.87 16.64
C GLY A 60 5.58 -2.54 17.95
N MET A 61 6.91 -2.35 17.95
CA MET A 61 7.64 -1.85 19.12
C MET A 61 7.42 -0.36 19.31
N THR A 62 7.52 0.11 20.55
CA THR A 62 7.65 1.54 20.80
C THR A 62 8.99 2.06 20.26
N GLU A 63 9.08 3.35 19.96
CA GLU A 63 10.34 3.99 19.54
C GLU A 63 11.50 3.69 20.51
N THR A 64 11.24 3.73 21.83
CA THR A 64 12.27 3.48 22.84
C THR A 64 12.78 2.04 22.79
N GLU A 65 11.87 1.06 22.68
CA GLU A 65 12.23 -0.36 22.57
C GLU A 65 12.97 -0.65 21.27
N ALA A 66 12.48 -0.11 20.15
CA ALA A 66 13.11 -0.26 18.85
C ALA A 66 14.52 0.36 18.84
N THR A 67 14.68 1.54 19.42
CA THR A 67 15.99 2.22 19.53
C THR A 67 16.96 1.38 20.36
N ALA A 68 16.55 0.93 21.55
CA ALA A 68 17.39 0.08 22.38
C ALA A 68 17.79 -1.23 21.66
N ARG A 69 16.85 -1.83 20.91
CA ARG A 69 17.09 -3.07 20.16
C ARG A 69 18.08 -2.89 19.00
N VAL A 70 18.02 -1.74 18.33
CA VAL A 70 18.93 -1.38 17.22
C VAL A 70 20.31 -1.01 17.74
N GLU A 71 20.40 -0.20 18.79
CA GLU A 71 21.66 0.22 19.40
C GLU A 71 22.41 -0.94 20.05
N ALA A 72 21.70 -1.92 20.62
CA ALA A 72 22.31 -3.17 21.10
C ALA A 72 23.02 -3.96 19.96
N GLY A 73 22.63 -3.74 18.71
CA GLY A 73 23.27 -4.28 17.52
C GLY A 73 24.40 -3.41 16.94
N GLY A 74 24.73 -2.29 17.60
CA GLY A 74 25.75 -1.34 17.12
C GLY A 74 25.30 -0.48 15.95
N LEU A 75 23.99 -0.38 15.72
CA LEU A 75 23.38 0.43 14.66
C LEU A 75 22.80 1.72 15.24
N SER A 76 22.62 2.72 14.39
CA SER A 76 21.98 4.00 14.72
C SER A 76 20.54 4.05 14.21
N VAL A 77 19.68 4.81 14.88
CA VAL A 77 18.29 5.04 14.48
C VAL A 77 18.11 6.44 13.88
N ARG A 78 17.31 6.53 12.82
CA ARG A 78 16.75 7.79 12.31
C ARG A 78 15.24 7.66 12.14
N VAL A 79 14.47 8.56 12.74
CA VAL A 79 13.03 8.63 12.47
C VAL A 79 12.81 9.38 11.16
N VAL A 80 12.08 8.78 10.23
CA VAL A 80 11.75 9.37 8.92
C VAL A 80 10.33 9.93 8.86
N GLY A 81 9.49 9.60 9.84
CA GLY A 81 8.14 10.14 9.94
C GLY A 81 7.46 9.76 11.25
N ARG A 82 6.42 10.53 11.59
CA ARG A 82 5.51 10.28 12.71
C ARG A 82 4.07 10.56 12.26
N GLY A 83 3.20 9.57 12.39
CA GLY A 83 1.78 9.75 12.10
C GLY A 83 1.51 10.10 10.64
N ALA A 84 1.04 11.31 10.35
CA ALA A 84 0.87 11.79 8.98
C ALA A 84 2.05 12.65 8.47
N GLU A 85 3.01 12.99 9.34
CA GLU A 85 4.11 13.88 9.02
C GLU A 85 5.35 13.08 8.60
N CYS A 86 5.90 13.43 7.44
CA CYS A 86 7.13 12.85 6.92
C CYS A 86 8.26 13.87 6.98
N PHE A 87 9.40 13.44 7.52
CA PHE A 87 10.56 14.30 7.68
C PHE A 87 11.40 14.29 6.41
N PRO A 88 11.84 15.46 5.91
CA PRO A 88 12.71 15.51 4.76
C PRO A 88 14.07 14.89 5.13
N VAL A 89 14.42 13.81 4.43
CA VAL A 89 15.70 13.12 4.60
C VAL A 89 16.42 13.00 3.27
N THR A 90 17.75 12.97 3.33
CA THR A 90 18.59 12.63 2.19
C THR A 90 18.59 11.12 1.96
N MET A 91 18.66 10.71 0.69
CA MET A 91 18.70 9.31 0.25
C MET A 91 20.12 8.72 0.27
N ASP A 92 21.01 9.25 1.12
CA ASP A 92 22.33 8.65 1.35
C ASP A 92 22.14 7.31 2.04
N PHE A 93 22.78 6.26 1.54
CA PHE A 93 22.75 4.95 2.19
C PHE A 93 23.84 4.87 3.26
N ARG A 94 23.43 4.48 4.47
CA ARG A 94 24.29 4.21 5.61
C ARG A 94 24.00 2.83 6.18
N ALA A 95 24.96 1.91 6.02
CA ALA A 95 24.83 0.55 6.50
C ALA A 95 24.69 0.46 8.03
N ASP A 96 25.20 1.47 8.74
CA ASP A 96 25.13 1.62 10.20
C ASP A 96 23.83 2.30 10.68
N ARG A 97 22.80 2.42 9.82
CA ARG A 97 21.56 3.15 10.12
C ARG A 97 20.29 2.35 9.82
N VAL A 98 19.32 2.51 10.71
CA VAL A 98 17.94 2.02 10.59
C VAL A 98 17.00 3.22 10.57
N ASN A 99 16.19 3.32 9.53
CA ASN A 99 15.14 4.33 9.39
C ASN A 99 13.83 3.79 9.96
N LEU A 100 13.20 4.52 10.89
CA LEU A 100 11.91 4.17 11.51
C LEU A 100 10.81 5.12 11.05
N ASP A 101 9.68 4.56 10.62
CA ASP A 101 8.41 5.28 10.45
C ASP A 101 7.49 4.91 11.63
N LEU A 102 7.08 5.93 12.39
CA LEU A 102 6.27 5.78 13.59
C LEU A 102 4.83 6.19 13.31
N ASP A 103 3.87 5.55 13.98
CA ASP A 103 2.50 6.03 14.05
C ASP A 103 2.35 7.19 15.05
N ASP A 104 1.11 7.72 15.20
CA ASP A 104 0.81 8.80 16.14
C ASP A 104 1.02 8.41 17.62
N ALA A 105 1.04 7.11 17.93
CA ALA A 105 1.30 6.58 19.26
C ALA A 105 2.79 6.37 19.54
N GLY A 106 3.68 6.62 18.56
CA GLY A 106 5.11 6.37 18.69
C GLY A 106 5.50 4.90 18.52
N THR A 107 4.63 4.11 17.90
CA THR A 107 4.86 2.69 17.57
C THR A 107 5.43 2.57 16.16
N VAL A 108 6.41 1.70 15.97
CA VAL A 108 7.00 1.44 14.65
C VAL A 108 5.98 0.75 13.76
N ARG A 109 5.67 1.40 12.63
CA ARG A 109 4.83 0.83 11.55
C ARG A 109 5.63 0.52 10.28
N GLY A 110 6.86 1.02 10.18
CA GLY A 110 7.83 0.67 9.15
C GLY A 110 9.26 0.83 9.65
N ALA A 111 10.16 -0.06 9.24
CA ALA A 111 11.59 0.02 9.57
C ALA A 111 12.45 -0.49 8.41
N GLY A 112 13.49 0.24 8.00
CA GLY A 112 14.34 -0.13 6.85
C GLY A 112 15.82 0.26 7.02
N ARG A 113 16.72 -0.49 6.39
CA ARG A 113 18.17 -0.22 6.41
C ARG A 113 18.57 0.91 5.48
N GLY A 114 19.21 1.96 5.98
CA GLY A 114 19.80 2.97 5.09
C GLY A 114 20.07 4.30 5.72
#